data_AF-A0A8J4S7G3-F1
#
_entry.id   AF-A0A8J4S7G3-F1
#
_cell.length_a   1.000
_cell.length_b   1.000
_cell.length_c   1.000
_cell.angle_alpha   90.00
_cell.angle_beta   90.00
_cell.angle_gamma   90.00
#
_symmetry.space_group_name_H-M   'P 1'
#
loop_
_entity.id
_entity.type
_entity.pdbx_description
1 polymer ?
#
loop_
_entity_poly.entity_id
_entity_poly.type
_entity_poly.pdbx_seq_one_letter_code
_entity_poly.pdbx_strand_id
1 'polypeptide(L)'
;MGKRISDWDIVNVQEDFNYHAFLYSKNTHEHRTATSGGVPFGSGLNTLSHYPFTNVSGTERTQWKACSSNEGADCLTPKGFTRVEIQLDGGVAFDLYNLHSDAGTSAEDQKARASNLAQLGDYIKANSADKAVIVMGDTNTRYTRSLDTIAEFLQGTNLTDGWVEFVRNGKAPEKGAAPILCDEKNMTNECEVVDKIMYRGNNYITLTLDKWNNDNKAFFDSNKTGLSDHPPISSVFSWKLNPDLHLSDAFGGPHGTPFTDVALAAAGQTVSSITIRAEKRVDGVSLEVSDPTESTLAHGGTGGIPKKLQLKSGEYITSMEVHWGKKEERTRIFYLKFKTNKGRSVEGGTKTSAKATVTAPKGFQLSGLHGRSDKEVDALEPGITSNINTQHQSNLDTMATTSAESSAAALQRYGAFVEEVLRPQLKEILARRDVLAQELQEYRELQELINELGQNSGKCLNTLMDIGERFHVRAKVPDTSLITVDIGLNFHVEMTISEARKFVQQHLLYLTEKRNKWQQKAREVSEHVNLVIASIQQLAALQ
;
A
#
# COMPACT_ATOMS: atom_id res chain seq x y z
N MET A 1 -16.65 -21.40 2.70
CA MET A 1 -16.24 -20.02 2.98
C MET A 1 -16.89 -19.01 2.04
N GLY A 2 -16.63 -19.06 0.72
CA GLY A 2 -17.10 -18.05 -0.26
C GLY A 2 -18.58 -17.67 -0.20
N LYS A 3 -19.47 -18.66 -0.03
CA LYS A 3 -20.91 -18.42 0.18
C LYS A 3 -21.21 -17.63 1.46
N ARG A 4 -20.55 -17.96 2.58
CA ARG A 4 -20.83 -17.37 3.91
C ARG A 4 -20.30 -15.94 4.02
N ILE A 5 -19.16 -15.66 3.42
CA ILE A 5 -18.60 -14.30 3.41
C ILE A 5 -19.38 -13.35 2.49
N SER A 6 -20.30 -13.86 1.66
CA SER A 6 -21.14 -13.04 0.77
C SER A 6 -22.20 -12.22 1.50
N ASP A 7 -22.44 -12.51 2.78
CA ASP A 7 -23.43 -11.79 3.58
C ASP A 7 -22.84 -10.49 4.20
N TRP A 8 -21.58 -10.18 3.92
CA TRP A 8 -20.87 -8.98 4.39
C TRP A 8 -20.68 -8.00 3.24
N ASP A 9 -20.67 -6.70 3.53
CA ASP A 9 -20.50 -5.69 2.48
C ASP A 9 -19.09 -5.69 1.87
N ILE A 10 -18.08 -5.92 2.71
CA ILE A 10 -16.66 -5.82 2.38
C ILE A 10 -15.92 -6.91 3.13
N VAL A 11 -15.04 -7.63 2.42
CA VAL A 11 -14.25 -8.75 2.98
C VAL A 11 -12.81 -8.66 2.51
N ASN A 12 -11.89 -8.65 3.48
CA ASN A 12 -10.47 -8.90 3.24
C ASN A 12 -10.13 -10.34 3.63
N VAL A 13 -9.44 -11.04 2.73
CA VAL A 13 -9.00 -12.42 2.90
C VAL A 13 -7.47 -12.47 2.86
N GLN A 14 -6.89 -13.24 3.76
CA GLN A 14 -5.47 -13.60 3.80
C GLN A 14 -5.31 -15.08 3.44
N GLU A 15 -4.08 -15.49 3.10
CA GLU A 15 -3.75 -16.87 2.71
C GLU A 15 -4.55 -17.47 1.55
N ASP A 16 -5.19 -16.64 0.74
CA ASP A 16 -5.88 -17.08 -0.48
C ASP A 16 -4.88 -17.32 -1.63
N PHE A 17 -4.04 -18.34 -1.47
CA PHE A 17 -2.98 -18.67 -2.41
C PHE A 17 -3.49 -19.57 -3.56
N ASN A 18 -4.12 -20.70 -3.22
CA ASN A 18 -4.43 -21.76 -4.20
C ASN A 18 -5.94 -22.01 -4.39
N TYR A 19 -6.80 -21.47 -3.51
CA TYR A 19 -8.24 -21.72 -3.53
C TYR A 19 -9.08 -20.55 -4.07
N HIS A 20 -8.43 -19.51 -4.58
CA HIS A 20 -9.06 -18.27 -5.05
C HIS A 20 -10.25 -18.49 -5.98
N ALA A 21 -10.05 -19.29 -7.04
CA ALA A 21 -11.10 -19.58 -8.01
C ALA A 21 -12.31 -20.27 -7.35
N PHE A 22 -12.06 -21.18 -6.40
CA PHE A 22 -13.12 -21.87 -5.67
C PHE A 22 -13.85 -20.93 -4.71
N LEU A 23 -13.11 -20.12 -3.94
CA LEU A 23 -13.65 -19.09 -3.05
C LEU A 23 -14.59 -18.16 -3.84
N TYR A 24 -14.14 -17.69 -5.00
CA TYR A 24 -14.88 -16.74 -5.83
C TYR A 24 -16.07 -17.37 -6.55
N SER A 25 -16.02 -18.66 -6.90
CA SER A 25 -17.08 -19.35 -7.65
C SER A 25 -18.44 -19.40 -6.96
N LYS A 26 -18.45 -19.25 -5.62
CA LYS A 26 -19.67 -19.26 -4.79
C LYS A 26 -19.88 -17.94 -4.04
N ASN A 27 -19.05 -16.93 -4.31
CA ASN A 27 -19.18 -15.61 -3.71
C ASN A 27 -20.00 -14.66 -4.60
N THR A 28 -20.73 -13.71 -4.02
CA THR A 28 -21.62 -12.80 -4.76
C THR A 28 -21.16 -11.35 -4.85
N HIS A 29 -20.05 -10.93 -4.22
CA HIS A 29 -19.56 -9.56 -4.33
C HIS A 29 -19.27 -9.18 -5.79
N GLU A 30 -19.63 -7.98 -6.23
CA GLU A 30 -19.47 -7.53 -7.61
C GLU A 30 -18.04 -7.01 -7.88
N HIS A 31 -17.38 -6.49 -6.85
CA HIS A 31 -16.08 -5.85 -6.95
C HIS A 31 -15.03 -6.67 -6.21
N ARG A 32 -14.00 -7.10 -6.92
CA ARG A 32 -13.00 -8.02 -6.38
C ARG A 32 -11.62 -7.70 -6.92
N THR A 33 -10.61 -7.84 -6.08
CA THR A 33 -9.22 -7.81 -6.53
C THR A 33 -8.87 -9.12 -7.23
N ALA A 34 -8.06 -9.05 -8.27
CA ALA A 34 -7.45 -10.23 -8.88
C ALA A 34 -6.40 -10.84 -7.95
N THR A 35 -6.30 -12.17 -7.93
CA THR A 35 -5.20 -12.88 -7.24
C THR A 35 -3.82 -12.44 -7.76
N SER A 36 -2.84 -12.41 -6.87
CA SER A 36 -1.42 -12.21 -7.20
C SER A 36 -0.68 -13.52 -7.52
N GLY A 37 -1.37 -14.66 -7.51
CA GLY A 37 -0.82 -15.99 -7.78
C GLY A 37 -0.84 -16.91 -6.55
N GLY A 38 -0.37 -18.15 -6.75
CA GLY A 38 -0.13 -19.09 -5.65
C GLY A 38 1.24 -18.88 -5.01
N VAL A 39 1.53 -19.65 -3.96
CA VAL A 39 2.88 -19.72 -3.39
C VAL A 39 3.86 -20.23 -4.48
N PRO A 40 5.07 -19.65 -4.63
CA PRO A 40 5.68 -18.59 -3.82
C PRO A 40 5.50 -17.15 -4.36
N PHE A 41 4.62 -16.95 -5.36
CA PHE A 41 4.54 -15.68 -6.11
C PHE A 41 3.46 -14.72 -5.62
N GLY A 42 2.38 -15.25 -5.06
CA GLY A 42 1.23 -14.44 -4.64
C GLY A 42 1.25 -14.16 -3.15
N SER A 43 0.75 -12.99 -2.77
CA SER A 43 0.66 -12.54 -1.39
C SER A 43 -0.47 -13.20 -0.59
N GLY A 44 -1.40 -13.88 -1.26
CA GLY A 44 -2.61 -14.45 -0.64
C GLY A 44 -3.61 -13.40 -0.15
N LEU A 45 -3.41 -12.12 -0.49
CA LEU A 45 -4.25 -11.00 -0.05
C LEU A 45 -5.27 -10.64 -1.11
N ASN A 46 -6.55 -10.71 -0.80
CA ASN A 46 -7.62 -10.32 -1.71
C ASN A 46 -8.73 -9.55 -0.99
N THR A 47 -9.35 -8.61 -1.71
CA THR A 47 -10.49 -7.83 -1.24
C THR A 47 -11.70 -8.13 -2.12
N LEU A 48 -12.86 -8.34 -1.48
CA LEU A 48 -14.16 -8.48 -2.11
C LEU A 48 -15.11 -7.43 -1.53
N SER A 49 -15.98 -6.85 -2.34
CA SER A 49 -16.84 -5.74 -1.93
C SER A 49 -18.10 -5.66 -2.78
N HIS A 50 -19.23 -5.35 -2.14
CA HIS A 50 -20.47 -4.94 -2.80
C HIS A 50 -20.43 -3.46 -3.23
N TYR A 51 -19.51 -2.68 -2.66
CA TYR A 51 -19.20 -1.33 -3.07
C TYR A 51 -18.09 -1.29 -4.14
N PRO A 52 -18.17 -0.40 -5.15
CA PRO A 52 -17.14 -0.27 -6.16
C PRO A 52 -15.82 0.25 -5.59
N PHE A 53 -14.72 -0.15 -6.23
CA PHE A 53 -13.43 0.51 -6.04
C PHE A 53 -13.42 1.81 -6.86
N THR A 54 -12.75 2.86 -6.38
CA THR A 54 -12.70 4.12 -7.13
C THR A 54 -12.01 3.92 -8.47
N ASN A 55 -12.53 4.55 -9.54
CA ASN A 55 -11.97 4.47 -10.89
C ASN A 55 -10.57 5.12 -11.02
N VAL A 56 -10.20 5.96 -10.05
CA VAL A 56 -8.91 6.64 -9.97
C VAL A 56 -7.93 5.95 -9.01
N SER A 57 -8.28 4.79 -8.44
CA SER A 57 -7.33 3.97 -7.69
C SER A 57 -7.30 2.55 -8.24
N GLY A 58 -6.10 2.03 -8.48
CA GLY A 58 -5.90 0.60 -8.69
C GLY A 58 -5.68 -0.08 -7.34
N THR A 59 -5.70 -1.42 -7.33
CA THR A 59 -5.19 -2.17 -6.18
C THR A 59 -3.68 -1.96 -6.07
N GLU A 60 -3.25 -1.31 -5.00
CA GLU A 60 -1.83 -1.13 -4.67
C GLU A 60 -1.41 -2.31 -3.77
N ARG A 61 -0.35 -3.03 -4.15
CA ARG A 61 0.16 -4.20 -3.41
C ARG A 61 1.60 -3.94 -3.00
N THR A 62 1.90 -4.06 -1.70
CA THR A 62 3.22 -3.77 -1.14
C THR A 62 3.72 -4.96 -0.35
N GLN A 63 4.86 -5.53 -0.75
CA GLN A 63 5.54 -6.58 0.01
C GLN A 63 6.24 -5.99 1.24
N TRP A 64 6.29 -6.75 2.33
CA TRP A 64 7.10 -6.42 3.48
C TRP A 64 8.59 -6.36 3.14
N LYS A 65 9.30 -5.37 3.68
CA LYS A 65 10.76 -5.24 3.54
C LYS A 65 11.52 -6.18 4.45
N ALA A 66 10.91 -6.53 5.59
CA ALA A 66 11.46 -7.44 6.60
C ALA A 66 10.49 -8.61 6.81
N CYS A 67 11.05 -9.78 7.01
CA CYS A 67 10.34 -11.02 7.33
C CYS A 67 11.27 -11.89 8.19
N SER A 68 10.69 -12.83 8.92
CA SER A 68 11.36 -13.93 9.59
C SER A 68 10.94 -15.23 8.92
N SER A 69 11.72 -16.30 9.10
CA SER A 69 11.24 -17.66 8.80
C SER A 69 11.68 -18.60 9.91
N ASN A 70 11.74 -18.07 11.13
CA ASN A 70 12.21 -18.82 12.29
C ASN A 70 11.16 -19.85 12.75
N GLU A 71 9.89 -19.42 12.87
CA GLU A 71 8.76 -20.30 13.21
C GLU A 71 7.73 -20.40 12.07
N GLY A 72 7.98 -19.73 10.93
CA GLY A 72 7.07 -19.64 9.80
C GLY A 72 7.78 -19.59 8.44
N ALA A 73 7.00 -19.50 7.37
CA ALA A 73 7.49 -19.44 5.99
C ALA A 73 7.36 -18.02 5.39
N ASP A 74 7.35 -16.98 6.23
CA ASP A 74 6.95 -15.63 5.85
C ASP A 74 7.86 -14.99 4.80
N CYS A 75 9.13 -15.39 4.72
CA CYS A 75 10.06 -14.93 3.68
C CYS A 75 9.91 -15.68 2.34
N LEU A 76 9.16 -16.79 2.30
CA LEU A 76 9.01 -17.66 1.13
C LEU A 76 7.85 -17.26 0.22
N THR A 77 7.07 -16.27 0.62
CA THR A 77 5.95 -15.72 -0.14
C THR A 77 5.93 -14.20 0.04
N PRO A 78 5.45 -13.40 -0.93
CA PRO A 78 5.43 -11.94 -0.79
C PRO A 78 4.30 -11.49 0.14
N LYS A 79 4.38 -11.86 1.44
CA LYS A 79 3.54 -11.28 2.49
C LYS A 79 3.69 -9.76 2.49
N GLY A 80 2.62 -9.08 2.88
CA GLY A 80 2.52 -7.65 2.67
C GLY A 80 1.20 -7.07 3.10
N PHE A 81 0.85 -5.98 2.42
CA PHE A 81 -0.48 -5.40 2.49
C PHE A 81 -0.95 -4.94 1.12
N THR A 82 -2.26 -4.78 0.99
CA THR A 82 -2.89 -4.14 -0.16
C THR A 82 -3.67 -2.92 0.28
N ARG A 83 -3.83 -1.96 -0.62
CA ARG A 83 -4.73 -0.82 -0.49
C ARG A 83 -5.68 -0.78 -1.67
N VAL A 84 -6.96 -0.60 -1.37
CA VAL A 84 -8.00 -0.19 -2.33
C VAL A 84 -8.76 0.98 -1.75
N GLU A 85 -9.33 1.83 -2.59
CA GLU A 85 -10.24 2.89 -2.15
C GLU A 85 -11.67 2.44 -2.44
N ILE A 86 -12.49 2.33 -1.40
CA ILE A 86 -13.89 1.89 -1.49
C ILE A 86 -14.79 3.12 -1.64
N GLN A 87 -15.67 3.11 -2.64
CA GLN A 87 -16.69 4.15 -2.85
C GLN A 87 -18.02 3.72 -2.23
N LEU A 88 -18.41 4.35 -1.12
CA LEU A 88 -19.67 4.07 -0.42
C LEU A 88 -20.88 4.71 -1.11
N ASP A 89 -20.72 5.94 -1.59
CA ASP A 89 -21.71 6.74 -2.34
C ASP A 89 -20.96 7.82 -3.15
N GLY A 90 -21.62 8.58 -4.02
CA GLY A 90 -20.98 9.64 -4.82
C GLY A 90 -20.14 10.61 -3.96
N GLY A 91 -18.84 10.68 -4.24
CA GLY A 91 -17.87 11.46 -3.46
C GLY A 91 -17.59 10.99 -2.02
N VAL A 92 -18.19 9.89 -1.56
CA VAL A 92 -17.94 9.30 -0.24
C VAL A 92 -17.07 8.07 -0.38
N ALA A 93 -15.80 8.18 0.02
CA ALA A 93 -14.84 7.08 -0.08
C ALA A 93 -13.91 6.98 1.15
N PHE A 94 -13.35 5.79 1.36
CA PHE A 94 -12.33 5.54 2.37
C PHE A 94 -11.28 4.56 1.85
N ASP A 95 -10.07 4.63 2.41
CA ASP A 95 -9.02 3.69 2.09
C ASP A 95 -9.15 2.43 2.94
N LEU A 96 -9.22 1.27 2.27
CA LEU A 96 -9.23 -0.04 2.89
C LEU A 96 -7.88 -0.71 2.71
N TYR A 97 -7.30 -1.16 3.83
CA TYR A 97 -6.07 -1.93 3.86
C TYR A 97 -6.33 -3.37 4.26
N ASN A 98 -5.77 -4.30 3.49
CA ASN A 98 -5.67 -5.73 3.81
C ASN A 98 -4.23 -6.04 4.18
N LEU A 99 -3.94 -6.65 5.33
CA LEU A 99 -2.58 -7.04 5.69
C LEU A 99 -2.50 -8.49 6.16
N HIS A 100 -1.30 -9.06 6.00
CA HIS A 100 -0.89 -10.28 6.67
C HIS A 100 0.58 -10.14 7.08
N SER A 101 0.84 -9.87 8.35
CA SER A 101 2.19 -9.69 8.89
C SER A 101 2.86 -11.02 9.24
N ASP A 102 4.14 -10.94 9.60
CA ASP A 102 4.98 -12.07 9.99
C ASP A 102 4.36 -12.92 11.12
N ALA A 103 4.30 -14.25 10.95
CA ALA A 103 3.72 -15.18 11.92
C ALA A 103 4.73 -15.60 13.00
N GLY A 104 4.31 -16.40 13.99
CA GLY A 104 5.21 -16.95 15.02
C GLY A 104 5.38 -16.08 16.26
N THR A 105 6.12 -16.58 17.25
CA THR A 105 6.24 -16.00 18.59
C THR A 105 7.67 -15.74 19.03
N SER A 106 8.67 -16.11 18.23
CA SER A 106 10.07 -15.83 18.55
C SER A 106 10.38 -14.33 18.56
N ALA A 107 11.56 -13.96 19.08
CA ALA A 107 11.98 -12.57 19.11
C ALA A 107 12.21 -12.02 17.70
N GLU A 108 12.70 -12.86 16.79
CA GLU A 108 12.92 -12.57 15.38
C GLU A 108 11.61 -12.28 14.65
N ASP A 109 10.60 -13.12 14.87
CA ASP A 109 9.25 -12.95 14.29
C ASP A 109 8.59 -11.66 14.78
N GLN A 110 8.65 -11.41 16.10
CA GLN A 110 8.09 -10.17 16.66
C GLN A 110 8.81 -8.93 16.14
N LYS A 111 10.13 -8.99 15.93
CA LYS A 111 10.91 -7.90 15.35
C LYS A 111 10.54 -7.65 13.88
N ALA A 112 10.31 -8.72 13.11
CA ALA A 112 9.83 -8.63 11.74
C ALA A 112 8.43 -8.00 11.70
N ARG A 113 7.48 -8.47 12.53
CA ARG A 113 6.15 -7.84 12.68
C ARG A 113 6.20 -6.38 13.05
N ALA A 114 7.04 -6.00 14.02
CA ALA A 114 7.19 -4.60 14.40
C ALA A 114 7.64 -3.74 13.21
N SER A 115 8.54 -4.28 12.39
CA SER A 115 8.99 -3.64 11.14
C SER A 115 7.87 -3.59 10.08
N ASN A 116 7.01 -4.61 9.99
CA ASN A 116 5.85 -4.62 9.09
C ASN A 116 4.84 -3.53 9.46
N LEU A 117 4.47 -3.43 10.74
CA LEU A 117 3.54 -2.41 11.21
C LEU A 117 4.11 -0.99 11.07
N ALA A 118 5.42 -0.81 11.31
CA ALA A 118 6.09 0.47 11.04
C ALA A 118 6.01 0.83 9.54
N GLN A 119 6.31 -0.12 8.65
CA GLN A 119 6.20 0.09 7.20
C GLN A 119 4.78 0.46 6.76
N LEU A 120 3.76 -0.22 7.29
CA LEU A 120 2.36 0.12 7.00
C LEU A 120 1.98 1.48 7.56
N GLY A 121 2.42 1.81 8.78
CA GLY A 121 2.17 3.10 9.41
C GLY A 121 2.74 4.26 8.61
N ASP A 122 3.99 4.13 8.14
CA ASP A 122 4.62 5.12 7.26
C ASP A 122 3.89 5.24 5.92
N TYR A 123 3.42 4.11 5.38
CA TYR A 123 2.65 4.11 4.14
C TYR A 123 1.30 4.82 4.30
N ILE A 124 0.56 4.58 5.39
CA ILE A 124 -0.71 5.25 5.70
C ILE A 124 -0.47 6.75 5.88
N LYS A 125 0.59 7.16 6.59
CA LYS A 125 0.94 8.59 6.72
C LYS A 125 1.22 9.24 5.37
N ALA A 126 1.91 8.53 4.48
CA ALA A 126 2.28 9.08 3.17
C ALA A 126 1.12 9.13 2.15
N ASN A 127 0.14 8.21 2.26
CA ASN A 127 -0.88 8.02 1.21
C ASN A 127 -2.32 8.28 1.68
N SER A 128 -2.53 8.42 2.98
CA SER A 128 -3.86 8.45 3.60
C SER A 128 -3.95 9.38 4.82
N ALA A 129 -3.00 10.30 5.03
CA ALA A 129 -2.90 11.17 6.21
C ALA A 129 -4.24 11.72 6.68
N ASP A 130 -5.04 12.27 5.76
CA ASP A 130 -6.33 12.92 6.06
C ASP A 130 -7.54 12.17 5.46
N LYS A 131 -7.33 10.93 5.01
CA LYS A 131 -8.40 10.06 4.53
C LYS A 131 -9.05 9.31 5.69
N ALA A 132 -10.33 8.99 5.54
CA ALA A 132 -10.96 7.94 6.33
C ALA A 132 -10.28 6.61 5.97
N VAL A 133 -9.97 5.78 6.97
CA VAL A 133 -9.18 4.57 6.79
C VAL A 133 -9.80 3.43 7.59
N ILE A 134 -9.86 2.24 6.97
CA ILE A 134 -10.05 0.96 7.65
C ILE A 134 -8.86 0.06 7.32
N VAL A 135 -8.23 -0.49 8.35
CA VAL A 135 -7.16 -1.49 8.25
C VAL A 135 -7.68 -2.79 8.86
N MET A 136 -7.68 -3.87 8.09
CA MET A 136 -8.13 -5.18 8.59
C MET A 136 -7.31 -6.33 8.03
N GLY A 137 -7.15 -7.37 8.85
CA GLY A 137 -6.48 -8.61 8.47
C GLY A 137 -5.72 -9.23 9.64
N ASP A 138 -4.93 -10.25 9.32
CA ASP A 138 -4.09 -10.94 10.29
C ASP A 138 -2.86 -10.08 10.62
N THR A 139 -2.87 -9.44 11.79
CA THR A 139 -1.74 -8.66 12.26
C THR A 139 -0.71 -9.51 12.98
N ASN A 140 -0.99 -10.80 13.22
CA ASN A 140 -0.21 -11.72 14.03
C ASN A 140 0.19 -11.15 15.41
N THR A 141 -0.41 -10.04 15.85
CA THR A 141 -0.05 -9.33 17.07
C THR A 141 -1.02 -9.58 18.20
N ARG A 142 -0.50 -9.51 19.43
CA ARG A 142 -1.26 -9.42 20.66
C ARG A 142 -0.81 -8.23 21.48
N TYR A 143 -1.74 -7.49 22.07
CA TYR A 143 -1.41 -6.36 22.94
C TYR A 143 -0.50 -6.77 24.09
N THR A 144 -0.71 -7.97 24.64
CA THR A 144 0.04 -8.46 25.79
C THR A 144 1.45 -8.95 25.44
N ARG A 145 1.82 -9.07 24.16
CA ARG A 145 3.13 -9.59 23.76
C ARG A 145 4.19 -8.49 23.85
N SER A 146 5.34 -8.80 24.46
CA SER A 146 6.32 -7.80 24.86
C SER A 146 7.01 -7.05 23.71
N LEU A 147 7.15 -7.65 22.53
CA LEU A 147 7.81 -7.01 21.38
C LEU A 147 6.85 -6.62 20.26
N ASP A 148 5.57 -6.99 20.32
CA ASP A 148 4.58 -6.52 19.35
C ASP A 148 4.32 -5.02 19.53
N THR A 149 4.06 -4.32 18.43
CA THR A 149 3.94 -2.85 18.40
C THR A 149 2.56 -2.36 17.96
N ILE A 150 1.50 -3.14 18.21
CA ILE A 150 0.14 -2.82 17.74
C ILE A 150 -0.41 -1.54 18.39
N ALA A 151 -0.12 -1.30 19.66
CA ALA A 151 -0.54 -0.07 20.35
C ALA A 151 0.17 1.17 19.77
N GLU A 152 1.47 1.06 19.52
CA GLU A 152 2.30 2.11 18.93
C GLU A 152 1.88 2.39 17.47
N PHE A 153 1.52 1.35 16.71
CA PHE A 153 0.96 1.48 15.36
C PHE A 153 -0.34 2.29 15.36
N LEU A 154 -1.29 1.93 16.24
CA LEU A 154 -2.57 2.63 16.36
C LEU A 154 -2.38 4.10 16.75
N GLN A 155 -1.52 4.36 17.74
CA GLN A 155 -1.19 5.73 18.15
C GLN A 155 -0.55 6.53 17.00
N GLY A 156 0.42 5.95 16.30
CA GLY A 156 1.14 6.59 15.21
C GLY A 156 0.29 6.83 13.95
N THR A 157 -0.84 6.14 13.83
CA THR A 157 -1.77 6.25 12.68
C THR A 157 -3.12 6.85 13.08
N ASN A 158 -3.32 7.22 14.34
CA ASN A 158 -4.61 7.70 14.86
C ASN A 158 -5.78 6.75 14.51
N LEU A 159 -5.52 5.44 14.57
CA LEU A 159 -6.53 4.40 14.36
C LEU A 159 -7.04 3.90 15.70
N THR A 160 -8.29 3.45 15.71
CA THR A 160 -8.92 2.77 16.84
C THR A 160 -9.10 1.30 16.52
N ASP A 161 -8.69 0.39 17.41
CA ASP A 161 -8.99 -1.05 17.29
C ASP A 161 -10.41 -1.32 17.79
N GLY A 162 -11.25 -1.89 16.93
CA GLY A 162 -12.64 -2.16 17.26
C GLY A 162 -12.84 -3.17 18.39
N TRP A 163 -11.92 -4.14 18.58
CA TRP A 163 -12.00 -5.05 19.72
C TRP A 163 -11.74 -4.32 21.03
N VAL A 164 -10.73 -3.43 21.05
CA VAL A 164 -10.42 -2.62 22.22
C VAL A 164 -11.56 -1.67 22.56
N GLU A 165 -12.10 -0.98 21.56
CA GLU A 165 -13.23 -0.07 21.76
C GLU A 165 -14.47 -0.81 22.27
N PHE A 166 -14.90 -1.84 21.54
CA PHE A 166 -16.20 -2.49 21.75
C PHE A 166 -16.19 -3.50 22.90
N VAL A 167 -15.20 -4.39 22.95
CA VAL A 167 -15.15 -5.47 23.94
C VAL A 167 -14.45 -5.02 25.22
N ARG A 168 -13.43 -4.16 25.10
CA ARG A 168 -12.60 -3.72 26.24
C ARG A 168 -12.96 -2.33 26.76
N ASN A 169 -14.06 -1.74 26.28
CA ASN A 169 -14.52 -0.40 26.66
C ASN A 169 -13.40 0.66 26.52
N GLY A 170 -12.68 0.62 25.40
CA GLY A 170 -11.58 1.54 25.07
C GLY A 170 -10.28 1.32 25.84
N LYS A 171 -10.16 0.26 26.65
CA LYS A 171 -8.96 -0.01 27.47
C LYS A 171 -8.14 -1.16 26.91
N ALA A 172 -7.09 -0.82 26.16
CA ALA A 172 -6.16 -1.81 25.62
C ALA A 172 -5.48 -2.62 26.74
N PRO A 173 -5.22 -3.93 26.56
CA PRO A 173 -4.40 -4.71 27.47
C PRO A 173 -2.99 -4.13 27.63
N GLU A 174 -2.38 -4.35 28.80
CA GLU A 174 -1.02 -3.90 29.08
C GLU A 174 0.02 -4.78 28.37
N LYS A 175 1.01 -4.13 27.75
CA LYS A 175 2.12 -4.79 27.06
C LYS A 175 2.98 -5.58 28.04
N GLY A 176 3.22 -6.86 27.74
CA GLY A 176 3.92 -7.79 28.62
C GLY A 176 3.05 -8.46 29.70
N ALA A 177 1.75 -8.15 29.76
CA ALA A 177 0.84 -8.86 30.66
C ALA A 177 0.63 -10.33 30.26
N ALA A 178 -0.06 -11.09 31.12
CA ALA A 178 -0.43 -12.46 30.80
C ALA A 178 -1.31 -12.51 29.52
N PRO A 179 -1.06 -13.48 28.61
CA PRO A 179 -1.78 -13.54 27.35
C PRO A 179 -3.26 -13.87 27.54
N ILE A 180 -4.12 -13.15 26.81
CA ILE A 180 -5.56 -13.36 26.83
C ILE A 180 -5.91 -14.37 25.72
N LEU A 181 -5.62 -15.65 25.98
CA LEU A 181 -5.77 -16.72 25.01
C LEU A 181 -7.24 -17.11 24.80
N CYS A 182 -7.56 -17.55 23.58
CA CYS A 182 -8.87 -18.08 23.23
C CYS A 182 -8.96 -19.58 23.49
N ASP A 183 -10.12 -20.05 23.96
CA ASP A 183 -10.48 -21.48 23.87
C ASP A 183 -10.89 -21.78 22.42
N GLU A 184 -10.12 -22.57 21.70
CA GLU A 184 -10.40 -22.94 20.30
C GLU A 184 -11.78 -23.58 20.12
N LYS A 185 -12.29 -24.30 21.12
CA LYS A 185 -13.58 -24.99 21.04
C LYS A 185 -14.76 -24.08 21.34
N ASN A 186 -14.55 -23.06 22.18
CA ASN A 186 -15.58 -22.14 22.64
C ASN A 186 -15.09 -20.70 22.58
N MET A 187 -14.59 -20.30 21.42
CA MET A 187 -14.03 -18.97 21.24
C MET A 187 -15.12 -17.91 21.44
N THR A 188 -14.85 -16.96 22.33
CA THR A 188 -15.75 -15.84 22.65
C THR A 188 -15.13 -14.51 22.25
N ASN A 189 -15.86 -13.41 22.42
CA ASN A 189 -15.36 -12.09 22.08
C ASN A 189 -14.32 -11.58 23.10
N GLU A 190 -14.35 -12.09 24.33
CA GLU A 190 -13.52 -11.60 25.45
C GLU A 190 -12.04 -11.98 25.33
N CYS A 191 -11.72 -13.03 24.57
CA CYS A 191 -10.35 -13.43 24.32
C CYS A 191 -9.72 -12.61 23.20
N GLU A 192 -8.40 -12.49 23.19
CA GLU A 192 -7.69 -11.79 22.13
C GLU A 192 -7.36 -12.73 20.97
N VAL A 193 -7.72 -12.32 19.76
CA VAL A 193 -7.30 -12.93 18.49
C VAL A 193 -6.25 -12.05 17.82
N VAL A 194 -5.54 -12.58 16.83
CA VAL A 194 -4.51 -11.84 16.09
C VAL A 194 -5.07 -11.09 14.87
N ASP A 195 -6.28 -11.43 14.44
CA ASP A 195 -6.99 -10.74 13.38
C ASP A 195 -7.65 -9.46 13.93
N LYS A 196 -7.31 -8.30 13.35
CA LYS A 196 -7.77 -7.00 13.86
C LYS A 196 -8.56 -6.24 12.79
N ILE A 197 -9.50 -5.41 13.24
CA ILE A 197 -10.16 -4.38 12.42
C ILE A 197 -9.98 -3.05 13.12
N MET A 198 -9.25 -2.15 12.47
CA MET A 198 -8.83 -0.87 12.99
C MET A 198 -9.32 0.23 12.07
N TYR A 199 -9.77 1.36 12.60
CA TYR A 199 -10.42 2.36 11.77
C TYR A 199 -10.24 3.79 12.30
N ARG A 200 -10.44 4.75 11.40
CA ARG A 200 -10.63 6.17 11.73
C ARG A 200 -11.47 6.85 10.66
N GLY A 201 -12.28 7.82 11.10
CA GLY A 201 -12.93 8.77 10.20
C GLY A 201 -11.96 9.87 9.73
N ASN A 202 -12.52 10.89 9.10
CA ASN A 202 -11.85 12.15 8.82
C ASN A 202 -12.83 13.33 9.01
N ASN A 203 -12.44 14.53 8.57
CA ASN A 203 -13.28 15.72 8.70
C ASN A 203 -14.58 15.67 7.87
N TYR A 204 -14.69 14.74 6.90
CA TYR A 204 -15.90 14.55 6.10
C TYR A 204 -16.74 13.36 6.58
N ILE A 205 -16.13 12.22 6.86
CA ILE A 205 -16.80 10.97 7.22
C ILE A 205 -16.49 10.63 8.67
N THR A 206 -17.51 10.63 9.52
CA THR A 206 -17.44 10.01 10.85
C THR A 206 -17.88 8.56 10.74
N LEU A 207 -17.03 7.63 11.17
CA LEU A 207 -17.35 6.20 11.30
C LEU A 207 -17.69 5.92 12.77
N THR A 208 -18.74 5.14 13.02
CA THR A 208 -19.15 4.69 14.36
C THR A 208 -19.24 3.17 14.37
N LEU A 209 -18.50 2.53 15.27
CA LEU A 209 -18.54 1.08 15.44
C LEU A 209 -19.80 0.68 16.20
N ASP A 210 -20.78 0.11 15.50
CA ASP A 210 -22.05 -0.33 16.10
C ASP A 210 -21.93 -1.72 16.70
N LYS A 211 -21.08 -2.57 16.11
CA LYS A 211 -20.87 -3.95 16.55
C LYS A 211 -19.49 -4.45 16.17
N TRP A 212 -18.86 -5.18 17.09
CA TRP A 212 -17.72 -6.04 16.81
C TRP A 212 -18.07 -7.50 17.16
N ASN A 213 -17.63 -8.47 16.37
CA ASN A 213 -17.88 -9.87 16.67
C ASN A 213 -16.76 -10.81 16.18
N ASN A 214 -16.56 -11.89 16.95
CA ASN A 214 -15.88 -13.08 16.48
C ASN A 214 -16.91 -14.07 15.91
N ASP A 215 -16.85 -14.32 14.60
CA ASP A 215 -17.83 -15.14 13.89
C ASP A 215 -17.45 -16.63 13.80
N ASN A 216 -16.47 -17.11 14.58
CA ASN A 216 -15.94 -18.48 14.51
C ASN A 216 -17.03 -19.56 14.35
N LYS A 217 -18.06 -19.51 15.21
CA LYS A 217 -19.17 -20.48 15.20
C LYS A 217 -19.94 -20.52 13.88
N ALA A 218 -20.09 -19.39 13.20
CA ALA A 218 -20.75 -19.29 11.90
C ALA A 218 -19.91 -19.88 10.77
N PHE A 219 -18.64 -20.23 11.02
CA PHE A 219 -17.67 -20.73 10.05
C PHE A 219 -17.22 -22.17 10.32
N PHE A 220 -18.05 -22.96 11.02
CA PHE A 220 -17.91 -24.42 11.11
C PHE A 220 -18.66 -25.18 10.02
N ASP A 221 -18.13 -26.29 9.55
CA ASP A 221 -18.85 -27.24 8.70
C ASP A 221 -19.89 -28.06 9.51
N SER A 222 -20.58 -29.01 8.86
CA SER A 222 -21.57 -29.86 9.51
C SER A 222 -20.99 -30.79 10.60
N ASN A 223 -19.68 -31.04 10.57
CA ASN A 223 -18.96 -31.86 11.54
C ASN A 223 -18.39 -31.02 12.70
N LYS A 224 -18.69 -29.71 12.74
CA LYS A 224 -18.13 -28.75 13.70
C LYS A 224 -16.62 -28.52 13.54
N THR A 225 -16.09 -28.72 12.33
CA THR A 225 -14.70 -28.41 11.98
C THR A 225 -14.61 -27.00 11.38
N GLY A 226 -13.60 -26.24 11.79
CA GLY A 226 -13.30 -24.90 11.25
C GLY A 226 -13.12 -24.95 9.74
N LEU A 227 -13.72 -23.99 9.02
CA LEU A 227 -13.41 -23.78 7.61
C LEU A 227 -12.04 -23.12 7.40
N SER A 228 -11.45 -22.57 8.47
CA SER A 228 -10.06 -22.16 8.65
C SER A 228 -9.67 -22.47 10.10
N ASP A 229 -8.37 -22.45 10.36
CA ASP A 229 -7.77 -22.34 11.69
C ASP A 229 -7.98 -20.97 12.36
N HIS A 230 -8.13 -19.91 11.58
CA HIS A 230 -8.49 -18.58 12.06
C HIS A 230 -10.02 -18.35 12.10
N PRO A 231 -10.53 -17.66 13.14
CA PRO A 231 -11.91 -17.17 13.16
C PRO A 231 -12.07 -15.93 12.27
N PRO A 232 -13.16 -15.81 11.50
CA PRO A 232 -13.47 -14.53 10.86
C PRO A 232 -13.87 -13.50 11.91
N ILE A 233 -13.29 -12.31 11.83
CA ILE A 233 -13.62 -11.15 12.67
C ILE A 233 -14.42 -10.15 11.85
N SER A 234 -15.47 -9.59 12.45
CA SER A 234 -16.34 -8.63 11.80
C SER A 234 -16.59 -7.38 12.63
N SER A 235 -16.83 -6.29 11.91
CA SER A 235 -17.29 -5.02 12.45
C SER A 235 -18.45 -4.50 11.60
N VAL A 236 -19.47 -3.95 12.25
CA VAL A 236 -20.56 -3.21 11.61
C VAL A 236 -20.38 -1.74 11.94
N PHE A 237 -20.36 -0.90 10.90
CA PHE A 237 -20.20 0.54 11.05
C PHE A 237 -21.44 1.28 10.54
N SER A 238 -21.89 2.24 11.33
CA SER A 238 -22.69 3.36 10.84
C SER A 238 -21.77 4.52 10.49
N TRP A 239 -22.21 5.40 9.60
CA TRP A 239 -21.42 6.56 9.21
C TRP A 239 -22.29 7.80 8.99
N LYS A 240 -21.69 8.96 9.20
CA LYS A 240 -22.32 10.27 9.02
C LYS A 240 -21.37 11.21 8.28
N LEU A 241 -21.92 12.00 7.37
CA LEU A 241 -21.19 13.05 6.69
C LEU A 241 -21.26 14.37 7.45
N ASN A 242 -20.17 15.13 7.36
CA ASN A 242 -20.16 16.55 7.70
C ASN A 242 -21.00 17.32 6.67
N PRO A 243 -22.14 17.92 7.05
CA PRO A 243 -23.05 18.57 6.10
C PRO A 243 -22.49 19.87 5.49
N ASP A 244 -21.44 20.43 6.09
CA ASP A 244 -20.77 21.64 5.57
C ASP A 244 -19.74 21.33 4.49
N LEU A 245 -19.41 20.05 4.29
CA LEU A 245 -18.48 19.58 3.29
C LEU A 245 -19.22 18.72 2.26
N HIS A 246 -18.74 18.78 1.03
CA HIS A 246 -19.18 17.90 -0.03
C HIS A 246 -17.97 17.55 -0.89
N LEU A 247 -17.83 16.27 -1.18
CA LEU A 247 -16.82 15.76 -2.09
C LEU A 247 -17.56 15.24 -3.33
N SER A 248 -16.97 15.38 -4.51
CA SER A 248 -17.56 14.88 -5.75
C SER A 248 -16.82 13.63 -6.24
N ASP A 249 -17.18 13.09 -7.39
CA ASP A 249 -16.37 12.02 -7.99
C ASP A 249 -15.02 12.56 -8.48
N ALA A 250 -14.00 11.69 -8.47
CA ALA A 250 -12.69 11.99 -9.00
C ALA A 250 -12.58 11.74 -10.51
N PHE A 251 -11.82 12.60 -11.19
CA PHE A 251 -11.58 12.52 -12.64
C PHE A 251 -10.10 12.32 -12.92
N GLY A 252 -9.75 11.40 -13.82
CA GLY A 252 -8.35 11.12 -14.18
C GLY A 252 -8.04 9.63 -14.10
N GLY A 253 -6.91 9.26 -13.51
CA GLY A 253 -6.55 7.85 -13.37
C GLY A 253 -5.56 7.55 -12.23
N PRO A 254 -5.13 6.29 -12.10
CA PRO A 254 -4.53 5.74 -10.88
C PRO A 254 -3.04 6.05 -10.69
N HIS A 255 -2.53 7.08 -11.36
CA HIS A 255 -1.11 7.42 -11.33
C HIS A 255 -0.86 8.53 -10.31
N GLY A 256 0.41 8.78 -9.97
CA GLY A 256 0.79 9.76 -8.96
C GLY A 256 0.48 9.31 -7.54
N THR A 257 0.84 10.16 -6.57
CA THR A 257 0.61 9.97 -5.14
C THR A 257 -0.72 10.62 -4.74
N PRO A 258 -1.54 9.98 -3.89
CA PRO A 258 -2.78 10.59 -3.41
C PRO A 258 -2.56 11.87 -2.59
N PHE A 259 -3.49 12.80 -2.67
CA PHE A 259 -3.58 13.98 -1.80
C PHE A 259 -5.04 14.33 -1.50
N THR A 260 -5.25 15.07 -0.42
CA THR A 260 -6.57 15.60 -0.03
C THR A 260 -6.41 16.82 0.86
N ASP A 261 -7.27 17.82 0.67
CA ASP A 261 -7.33 19.01 1.51
C ASP A 261 -8.42 18.93 2.59
N VAL A 262 -9.06 17.77 2.77
CA VAL A 262 -10.27 17.63 3.63
C VAL A 262 -10.04 18.02 5.08
N ALA A 263 -8.83 17.81 5.62
CA ALA A 263 -8.50 18.19 6.99
C ALA A 263 -8.50 19.71 7.21
N LEU A 264 -8.22 20.49 6.16
CA LEU A 264 -8.20 21.96 6.20
C LEU A 264 -9.53 22.58 5.73
N ALA A 265 -10.44 21.77 5.19
CA ALA A 265 -11.71 22.23 4.69
C ALA A 265 -12.64 22.64 5.85
N ALA A 266 -13.24 23.83 5.73
CA ALA A 266 -14.15 24.35 6.75
C ALA A 266 -15.33 25.10 6.11
N ALA A 267 -16.45 25.18 6.84
CA ALA A 267 -17.56 26.04 6.49
C ALA A 267 -17.12 27.51 6.43
N GLY A 268 -17.66 28.28 5.49
CA GLY A 268 -17.37 29.71 5.36
C GLY A 268 -15.96 30.03 4.85
N GLN A 269 -15.22 29.03 4.34
CA GLN A 269 -13.86 29.20 3.86
C GLN A 269 -13.79 30.24 2.74
N THR A 270 -12.82 31.14 2.79
CA THR A 270 -12.61 32.17 1.76
C THR A 270 -11.38 31.86 0.94
N VAL A 271 -11.58 31.46 -0.32
CA VAL A 271 -10.50 31.34 -1.30
C VAL A 271 -10.14 32.75 -1.79
N SER A 272 -8.89 33.15 -1.63
CA SER A 272 -8.39 34.44 -2.09
C SER A 272 -7.87 34.37 -3.52
N SER A 273 -7.34 33.22 -3.95
CA SER A 273 -6.90 33.02 -5.33
C SER A 273 -6.85 31.55 -5.76
N ILE A 274 -6.83 31.34 -7.07
CA ILE A 274 -6.56 30.05 -7.69
C ILE A 274 -5.48 30.18 -8.77
N THR A 275 -4.53 29.26 -8.80
CA THR A 275 -3.47 29.18 -9.80
C THR A 275 -3.49 27.83 -10.51
N ILE A 276 -3.43 27.85 -11.84
CA ILE A 276 -3.19 26.65 -12.67
C ILE A 276 -1.82 26.79 -13.31
N ARG A 277 -0.96 25.78 -13.15
CA ARG A 277 0.31 25.66 -13.87
C ARG A 277 0.11 24.67 -15.01
N ALA A 278 0.21 25.14 -16.24
CA ALA A 278 -0.02 24.28 -17.40
C ALA A 278 0.67 24.78 -18.66
N GLU A 279 0.95 23.83 -19.56
CA GLU A 279 1.21 24.05 -20.98
C GLU A 279 0.33 23.12 -21.82
N LYS A 280 0.87 21.98 -22.25
CA LYS A 280 0.10 20.93 -22.96
C LYS A 280 -0.79 20.14 -22.01
N ARG A 281 -0.37 20.00 -20.76
CA ARG A 281 -1.07 19.32 -19.65
C ARG A 281 -0.99 20.18 -18.40
N VAL A 282 -1.70 19.78 -17.35
CA VAL A 282 -1.67 20.46 -16.06
C VAL A 282 -0.54 19.87 -15.21
N ASP A 283 0.46 20.70 -14.95
CA ASP A 283 1.59 20.36 -14.08
C ASP A 283 1.20 20.48 -12.61
N GLY A 284 0.44 21.52 -12.25
CA GLY A 284 0.01 21.74 -10.88
C GLY A 284 -1.17 22.70 -10.75
N VAL A 285 -1.80 22.68 -9.58
CA VAL A 285 -2.93 23.54 -9.20
C VAL A 285 -2.75 23.99 -7.76
N SER A 286 -3.09 25.25 -7.47
CA SER A 286 -3.11 25.72 -6.09
C SER A 286 -4.27 26.65 -5.76
N LEU A 287 -4.74 26.58 -4.52
CA LEU A 287 -5.70 27.49 -3.89
C LEU A 287 -5.01 28.21 -2.74
N GLU A 288 -5.21 29.52 -2.65
CA GLU A 288 -4.86 30.30 -1.47
C GLU A 288 -6.13 30.58 -0.69
N VAL A 289 -6.14 30.26 0.59
CA VAL A 289 -7.27 30.42 1.51
C VAL A 289 -6.89 31.49 2.53
N SER A 290 -7.75 32.49 2.74
CA SER A 290 -7.51 33.55 3.73
C SER A 290 -8.24 33.31 5.05
N ASP A 291 -9.39 32.65 5.00
CA ASP A 291 -10.27 32.42 6.16
C ASP A 291 -10.92 31.02 6.07
N PRO A 292 -11.29 30.38 7.19
CA PRO A 292 -11.02 30.81 8.57
C PRO A 292 -9.56 30.60 8.99
N THR A 293 -8.80 29.82 8.23
CA THR A 293 -7.39 29.53 8.50
C THR A 293 -6.59 29.75 7.24
N GLU A 294 -5.63 30.68 7.30
CA GLU A 294 -4.76 30.99 6.17
C GLU A 294 -3.97 29.75 5.78
N SER A 295 -4.08 29.34 4.51
CA SER A 295 -3.42 28.13 4.00
C SER A 295 -3.20 28.22 2.50
N THR A 296 -2.18 27.48 2.04
CA THR A 296 -1.93 27.27 0.60
C THR A 296 -2.06 25.79 0.31
N LEU A 297 -3.06 25.46 -0.51
CA LEU A 297 -3.34 24.10 -0.93
C LEU A 297 -2.73 23.94 -2.32
N ALA A 298 -1.58 23.27 -2.44
CA ALA A 298 -0.83 23.19 -3.70
C ALA A 298 -0.47 21.74 -4.03
N HIS A 299 -0.84 21.30 -5.23
CA HIS A 299 -0.69 19.92 -5.68
C HIS A 299 -0.10 19.85 -7.10
N GLY A 300 0.70 18.81 -7.36
CA GLY A 300 1.44 18.64 -8.61
C GLY A 300 2.85 19.24 -8.61
N GLY A 301 3.43 19.35 -9.80
CA GLY A 301 4.80 19.80 -10.01
C GLY A 301 4.94 21.31 -10.21
N THR A 302 6.19 21.75 -10.31
CA THR A 302 6.57 23.15 -10.55
C THR A 302 6.70 23.51 -12.04
N GLY A 303 6.44 22.54 -12.94
CA GLY A 303 6.41 22.76 -14.38
C GLY A 303 5.29 23.70 -14.84
N GLY A 304 5.16 23.85 -16.16
CA GLY A 304 4.13 24.67 -16.79
C GLY A 304 4.23 26.17 -16.51
N ILE A 305 3.39 26.95 -17.20
CA ILE A 305 3.29 28.40 -17.00
C ILE A 305 2.14 28.69 -16.02
N PRO A 306 2.39 29.39 -14.90
CA PRO A 306 1.35 29.70 -13.94
C PRO A 306 0.40 30.77 -14.49
N LYS A 307 -0.90 30.50 -14.36
CA LYS A 307 -1.99 31.47 -14.56
C LYS A 307 -2.77 31.58 -13.26
N LYS A 308 -2.72 32.76 -12.65
CA LYS A 308 -3.36 33.06 -11.37
C LYS A 308 -4.60 33.93 -11.59
N LEU A 309 -5.69 33.60 -10.91
CA LEU A 309 -6.86 34.45 -10.76
C LEU A 309 -7.01 34.84 -9.30
N GLN A 310 -6.77 36.12 -9.00
CA GLN A 310 -7.09 36.70 -7.70
C GLN A 310 -8.61 36.92 -7.61
N LEU A 311 -9.25 36.33 -6.61
CA LEU A 311 -10.67 36.50 -6.34
C LEU A 311 -10.94 37.85 -5.68
N LYS A 312 -12.03 38.52 -6.08
CA LYS A 312 -12.46 39.80 -5.51
C LYS A 312 -13.32 39.53 -4.28
N SER A 313 -13.53 40.54 -3.43
CA SER A 313 -14.47 40.44 -2.31
C SER A 313 -15.85 39.92 -2.76
N GLY A 314 -16.36 38.89 -2.08
CA GLY A 314 -17.64 38.22 -2.40
C GLY A 314 -17.62 37.37 -3.68
N GLU A 315 -16.44 37.08 -4.23
CA GLU A 315 -16.27 36.18 -5.36
C GLU A 315 -15.76 34.82 -4.91
N TYR A 316 -16.38 33.75 -5.42
CA TYR A 316 -16.04 32.38 -5.09
C TYR A 316 -16.13 31.49 -6.32
N ILE A 317 -15.45 30.35 -6.26
CA ILE A 317 -15.38 29.39 -7.36
C ILE A 317 -16.66 28.54 -7.38
N THR A 318 -17.31 28.50 -8.53
CA THR A 318 -18.62 27.85 -8.73
C THR A 318 -18.55 26.57 -9.53
N SER A 319 -17.54 26.42 -10.40
CA SER A 319 -17.43 25.22 -11.22
C SER A 319 -16.00 24.94 -11.64
N MET A 320 -15.70 23.66 -11.88
CA MET A 320 -14.48 23.16 -12.49
C MET A 320 -14.82 22.33 -13.73
N GLU A 321 -14.26 22.69 -14.88
CA GLU A 321 -14.20 21.86 -16.09
C GLU A 321 -12.83 21.17 -16.11
N VAL A 322 -12.82 19.84 -16.25
CA VAL A 322 -11.62 19.01 -16.24
C VAL A 322 -11.59 18.10 -17.45
N HIS A 323 -10.42 17.94 -18.05
CA HIS A 323 -10.17 17.06 -19.18
C HIS A 323 -8.96 16.18 -18.88
N TRP A 324 -9.04 14.89 -19.22
CA TRP A 324 -7.96 13.93 -19.00
C TRP A 324 -7.68 13.10 -20.25
N GLY A 325 -6.53 12.43 -20.25
CA GLY A 325 -6.08 11.60 -21.37
C GLY A 325 -4.82 10.82 -21.02
N LYS A 326 -4.32 10.02 -21.95
CA LYS A 326 -3.09 9.24 -21.76
C LYS A 326 -1.86 9.94 -22.35
N LYS A 327 -0.74 9.85 -21.64
CA LYS A 327 0.61 10.19 -22.08
C LYS A 327 1.51 9.02 -21.70
N GLU A 328 2.07 8.31 -22.67
CA GLU A 328 2.93 7.14 -22.44
C GLU A 328 2.28 6.12 -21.48
N GLU A 329 1.04 5.73 -21.80
CA GLU A 329 0.16 4.86 -20.99
C GLU A 329 -0.30 5.39 -19.63
N ARG A 330 0.28 6.49 -19.12
CA ARG A 330 -0.17 7.12 -17.87
C ARG A 330 -1.31 8.09 -18.12
N THR A 331 -2.35 8.00 -17.30
CA THR A 331 -3.46 8.96 -17.33
C THR A 331 -3.04 10.26 -16.65
N ARG A 332 -3.31 11.40 -17.28
CA ARG A 332 -2.97 12.74 -16.79
C ARG A 332 -4.15 13.68 -16.96
N ILE A 333 -4.19 14.74 -16.16
CA ILE A 333 -5.06 15.89 -16.40
C ILE A 333 -4.42 16.77 -17.47
N PHE A 334 -5.15 16.93 -18.57
CA PHE A 334 -4.69 17.68 -19.73
C PHE A 334 -5.14 19.14 -19.70
N TYR A 335 -6.30 19.42 -19.10
CA TYR A 335 -6.82 20.79 -19.02
C TYR A 335 -7.72 20.98 -17.79
N LEU A 336 -7.65 22.19 -17.24
CA LEU A 336 -8.53 22.68 -16.20
C LEU A 336 -9.08 24.06 -16.55
N LYS A 337 -10.32 24.30 -16.18
CA LYS A 337 -10.92 25.64 -16.14
C LYS A 337 -11.81 25.80 -14.93
N PHE A 338 -11.56 26.85 -14.16
CA PHE A 338 -12.40 27.23 -13.03
C PHE A 338 -13.17 28.51 -13.36
N LYS A 339 -14.45 28.55 -12.97
CA LYS A 339 -15.33 29.73 -13.16
C LYS A 339 -15.88 30.21 -11.82
N THR A 340 -16.07 31.51 -11.70
CA THR A 340 -16.56 32.16 -10.48
C THR A 340 -18.00 32.64 -10.62
N ASN A 341 -18.64 32.92 -9.48
CA ASN A 341 -19.99 33.52 -9.43
C ASN A 341 -20.08 34.90 -10.11
N LYS A 342 -18.94 35.58 -10.34
CA LYS A 342 -18.87 36.86 -11.05
C LYS A 342 -18.54 36.73 -12.55
N GLY A 343 -18.60 35.51 -13.10
CA GLY A 343 -18.36 35.23 -14.51
C GLY A 343 -16.90 35.33 -14.94
N ARG A 344 -15.94 35.41 -14.00
CA ARG A 344 -14.51 35.35 -14.30
C ARG A 344 -14.04 33.90 -14.32
N SER A 345 -12.91 33.64 -14.98
CA SER A 345 -12.35 32.29 -15.06
C SER A 345 -10.83 32.28 -15.20
N VAL A 346 -10.22 31.17 -14.82
CA VAL A 346 -8.83 30.81 -15.13
C VAL A 346 -8.81 29.45 -15.82
N GLU A 347 -7.96 29.28 -16.82
CA GLU A 347 -7.83 28.02 -17.55
C GLU A 347 -6.40 27.78 -18.07
N GLY A 348 -6.03 26.51 -18.18
CA GLY A 348 -4.73 26.08 -18.68
C GLY A 348 -4.76 24.64 -19.18
N GLY A 349 -3.87 24.31 -20.11
CA GLY A 349 -3.76 22.97 -20.70
C GLY A 349 -4.40 22.84 -22.09
N THR A 350 -4.52 21.60 -22.56
CA THR A 350 -5.14 21.23 -23.85
C THR A 350 -6.41 20.42 -23.63
N LYS A 351 -7.52 20.78 -24.28
CA LYS A 351 -8.76 20.01 -24.16
C LYS A 351 -8.63 18.64 -24.84
N THR A 352 -9.17 17.61 -24.21
CA THR A 352 -9.33 16.26 -24.76
C THR A 352 -10.81 15.89 -24.93
N SER A 353 -11.10 14.70 -25.49
CA SER A 353 -12.46 14.18 -25.60
C SER A 353 -13.05 13.75 -24.25
N ALA A 354 -12.23 13.17 -23.36
CA ALA A 354 -12.64 12.79 -22.02
C ALA A 354 -12.66 14.01 -21.10
N LYS A 355 -13.86 14.36 -20.62
CA LYS A 355 -14.09 15.60 -19.89
C LYS A 355 -15.28 15.49 -18.94
N ALA A 356 -15.27 16.33 -17.92
CA ALA A 356 -16.37 16.52 -17.00
C ALA A 356 -16.48 17.99 -16.57
N THR A 357 -17.63 18.35 -16.02
CA THR A 357 -17.81 19.65 -15.36
C THR A 357 -18.53 19.42 -14.04
N VAL A 358 -17.90 19.88 -12.96
CA VAL A 358 -18.47 19.86 -11.62
C VAL A 358 -18.93 21.27 -11.28
N THR A 359 -20.12 21.40 -10.71
CA THR A 359 -20.68 22.67 -10.23
C THR A 359 -20.97 22.55 -8.75
N ALA A 360 -20.54 23.53 -7.95
CA ALA A 360 -20.92 23.59 -6.55
C ALA A 360 -22.45 23.66 -6.41
N PRO A 361 -23.05 22.89 -5.49
CA PRO A 361 -24.45 23.06 -5.14
C PRO A 361 -24.75 24.50 -4.68
N LYS A 362 -26.03 24.88 -4.74
CA LYS A 362 -26.45 26.20 -4.27
C LYS A 362 -26.07 26.37 -2.79
N GLY A 363 -25.35 27.45 -2.49
CA GLY A 363 -24.86 27.73 -1.13
C GLY A 363 -23.46 27.20 -0.85
N PHE A 364 -22.79 26.57 -1.81
CA PHE A 364 -21.45 26.03 -1.70
C PHE A 364 -20.47 26.68 -2.70
N GLN A 365 -19.17 26.47 -2.50
CA GLN A 365 -18.09 26.79 -3.43
C GLN A 365 -17.10 25.62 -3.53
N LEU A 366 -16.29 25.62 -4.59
CA LEU A 366 -15.07 24.81 -4.61
C LEU A 366 -13.98 25.53 -3.80
N SER A 367 -13.50 24.94 -2.72
CA SER A 367 -12.44 25.52 -1.87
C SER A 367 -11.37 24.53 -1.41
N GLY A 368 -11.42 23.27 -1.85
CA GLY A 368 -10.38 22.29 -1.60
C GLY A 368 -10.14 21.43 -2.84
N LEU A 369 -9.10 20.60 -2.78
CA LEU A 369 -8.72 19.69 -3.84
C LEU A 369 -8.38 18.32 -3.26
N HIS A 370 -8.77 17.30 -4.00
CA HIS A 370 -8.54 15.90 -3.72
C HIS A 370 -8.07 15.25 -5.02
N GLY A 371 -7.21 14.24 -4.95
CA GLY A 371 -6.80 13.57 -6.17
C GLY A 371 -5.45 12.91 -6.07
N ARG A 372 -4.74 12.89 -7.21
CA ARG A 372 -3.43 12.26 -7.32
C ARG A 372 -2.50 13.10 -8.17
N SER A 373 -1.25 13.23 -7.74
CA SER A 373 -0.24 13.98 -8.49
C SER A 373 1.18 13.51 -8.19
N ASP A 374 2.08 13.88 -9.10
CA ASP A 374 3.53 13.82 -8.91
C ASP A 374 4.13 15.04 -9.66
N LYS A 375 4.95 14.84 -10.69
CA LYS A 375 5.44 15.93 -11.55
C LYS A 375 4.34 16.64 -12.36
N GLU A 376 3.21 15.95 -12.60
CA GLU A 376 2.02 16.46 -13.27
C GLU A 376 0.79 15.99 -12.46
N VAL A 377 -0.39 16.60 -12.68
CA VAL A 377 -1.65 16.16 -12.03
C VAL A 377 -2.19 14.94 -12.77
N ASP A 378 -2.50 13.87 -12.05
CA ASP A 378 -2.94 12.57 -12.59
C ASP A 378 -4.44 12.35 -12.44
N ALA A 379 -4.99 12.79 -11.32
CA ALA A 379 -6.42 12.82 -11.03
C ALA A 379 -6.77 14.03 -10.17
N LEU A 380 -7.99 14.55 -10.35
CA LEU A 380 -8.49 15.66 -9.57
C LEU A 380 -9.97 15.52 -9.28
N GLU A 381 -10.32 15.85 -8.06
CA GLU A 381 -11.64 15.91 -7.47
C GLU A 381 -11.72 17.23 -6.70
N PRO A 382 -12.71 18.08 -6.98
CA PRO A 382 -12.88 19.32 -6.23
C PRO A 382 -13.51 19.06 -4.87
N GLY A 383 -12.84 19.52 -3.81
CA GLY A 383 -13.44 19.65 -2.48
C GLY A 383 -14.38 20.86 -2.45
N ILE A 384 -15.61 20.64 -1.99
CA ILE A 384 -16.68 21.63 -1.98
C ILE A 384 -17.05 21.92 -0.52
N THR A 385 -17.15 23.20 -0.15
CA THR A 385 -17.52 23.63 1.21
C THR A 385 -18.68 24.61 1.18
N SER A 386 -19.42 24.68 2.29
CA SER A 386 -20.54 25.62 2.44
C SER A 386 -20.02 27.06 2.49
N ASN A 387 -20.65 27.96 1.73
CA ASN A 387 -20.36 29.41 1.73
C ASN A 387 -21.03 30.15 2.88
N ILE A 388 -21.76 29.42 3.73
CA ILE A 388 -22.60 29.96 4.77
C ILE A 388 -21.87 29.70 6.08
N ASN A 389 -21.62 30.76 6.85
CA ASN A 389 -21.21 30.62 8.25
C ASN A 389 -22.34 29.97 9.04
N THR A 390 -22.40 28.65 9.07
CA THR A 390 -23.07 27.92 10.13
C THR A 390 -22.23 28.14 11.39
N GLN A 391 -22.75 28.95 12.31
CA GLN A 391 -22.15 29.10 13.64
C GLN A 391 -22.21 27.75 14.37
N HIS A 392 -21.20 26.91 14.20
CA HIS A 392 -20.89 25.85 15.15
C HIS A 392 -19.61 26.23 15.88
N GLN A 393 -19.77 26.89 17.02
CA GLN A 393 -18.75 26.92 18.06
C GLN A 393 -18.50 25.48 18.54
N SER A 394 -17.27 24.99 18.42
CA SER A 394 -16.46 24.58 19.58
C SER A 394 -15.07 24.08 19.18
N ASN A 395 -14.06 24.75 19.75
CA ASN A 395 -12.74 24.32 20.19
C ASN A 395 -11.86 23.47 19.26
N LEU A 396 -10.73 24.06 18.84
CA LEU A 396 -9.40 23.47 18.95
C LEU A 396 -8.35 24.58 18.82
N ASP A 397 -7.62 24.81 19.91
CA ASP A 397 -6.46 25.69 19.99
C ASP A 397 -5.17 24.91 19.70
N THR A 398 -4.21 25.67 19.15
CA THR A 398 -2.73 25.49 19.10
C THR A 398 -2.09 24.33 18.32
N MET A 399 -1.31 24.67 17.28
CA MET A 399 0.15 24.90 17.38
C MET A 399 0.73 25.56 16.11
N ALA A 400 1.69 26.46 16.29
CA ALA A 400 2.32 27.26 15.25
C ALA A 400 3.83 26.92 15.07
N THR A 401 4.30 27.15 13.84
CA THR A 401 5.65 27.52 13.37
C THR A 401 6.84 26.55 13.48
N THR A 402 7.58 26.41 12.37
CA THR A 402 9.05 26.33 12.36
C THR A 402 9.68 26.95 11.10
N SER A 403 10.88 27.50 11.30
CA SER A 403 11.67 28.44 10.50
C SER A 403 12.64 27.83 9.46
N ALA A 404 13.17 28.70 8.58
CA ALA A 404 14.22 28.41 7.59
C ALA A 404 15.59 28.04 8.21
N GLU A 405 16.29 27.10 7.58
CA GLU A 405 17.54 26.47 8.06
C GLU A 405 18.80 27.08 7.39
N SER A 406 19.96 27.09 8.07
CA SER A 406 21.22 27.68 7.57
C SER A 406 22.06 26.70 6.73
N SER A 407 22.90 27.23 5.82
CA SER A 407 23.69 26.44 4.85
C SER A 407 24.69 25.46 5.47
N ALA A 408 25.15 25.70 6.70
CA ALA A 408 26.04 24.79 7.43
C ALA A 408 25.32 23.53 7.94
N ALA A 409 24.07 23.66 8.39
CA ALA A 409 23.24 22.53 8.82
C ALA A 409 22.85 21.63 7.64
N ALA A 410 22.59 22.23 6.48
CA ALA A 410 22.32 21.50 5.24
C ALA A 410 23.52 20.65 4.78
N LEU A 411 24.74 21.20 4.80
CA LEU A 411 25.97 20.47 4.44
C LEU A 411 26.23 19.26 5.35
N GLN A 412 26.02 19.41 6.66
CA GLN A 412 26.18 18.32 7.61
C GLN A 412 25.15 17.21 7.38
N ARG A 413 23.88 17.58 7.11
CA ARG A 413 22.81 16.64 6.80
C ARG A 413 23.06 15.87 5.49
N TYR A 414 23.51 16.54 4.43
CA TYR A 414 23.80 15.88 3.15
C TYR A 414 25.02 14.95 3.25
N GLY A 415 26.06 15.34 4.00
CA GLY A 415 27.21 14.46 4.29
C GLY A 415 26.80 13.20 5.07
N ALA A 416 26.00 13.35 6.14
CA ALA A 416 25.46 12.23 6.90
C ALA A 416 24.58 11.33 6.04
N PHE A 417 23.74 11.90 5.17
CA PHE A 417 22.88 11.12 4.28
C PHE A 417 23.67 10.25 3.28
N VAL A 418 24.80 10.73 2.75
CA VAL A 418 25.64 9.92 1.86
C VAL A 418 26.29 8.75 2.62
N GLU A 419 26.89 9.01 3.78
CA GLU A 419 27.65 8.01 4.54
C GLU A 419 26.77 7.03 5.32
N GLU A 420 25.64 7.48 5.86
CA GLU A 420 24.78 6.67 6.73
C GLU A 420 23.62 6.01 5.98
N VAL A 421 23.25 6.52 4.79
CA VAL A 421 22.10 6.01 4.04
C VAL A 421 22.53 5.48 2.67
N LEU A 422 23.10 6.30 1.80
CA LEU A 422 23.33 5.89 0.41
C LEU A 422 24.46 4.86 0.26
N ARG A 423 25.58 4.98 1.00
CA ARG A 423 26.66 4.00 0.95
C ARG A 423 26.28 2.64 1.54
N PRO A 424 25.61 2.55 2.72
CA PRO A 424 25.10 1.28 3.23
C PRO A 424 24.08 0.65 2.28
N GLN A 425 23.17 1.45 1.71
CA GLN A 425 22.21 0.96 0.71
C GLN A 425 22.90 0.40 -0.54
N LEU A 426 23.92 1.08 -1.07
CA LEU A 426 24.67 0.59 -2.22
C LEU A 426 25.39 -0.72 -1.90
N LYS A 427 26.01 -0.83 -0.71
CA LYS A 427 26.66 -2.06 -0.23
C LYS A 427 25.67 -3.23 -0.16
N GLU A 428 24.48 -3.00 0.37
CA GLU A 428 23.44 -4.03 0.47
C GLU A 428 22.91 -4.46 -0.91
N ILE A 429 22.68 -3.49 -1.81
CA ILE A 429 22.25 -3.74 -3.18
C ILE A 429 23.28 -4.59 -3.94
N LEU A 430 24.57 -4.27 -3.79
CA LEU A 430 25.66 -5.03 -4.40
C LEU A 430 25.75 -6.45 -3.82
N ALA A 431 25.62 -6.61 -2.49
CA ALA A 431 25.60 -7.93 -1.87
C ALA A 431 24.44 -8.80 -2.38
N ARG A 432 23.23 -8.23 -2.51
CA ARG A 432 22.06 -8.94 -3.08
C ARG A 432 22.27 -9.34 -4.54
N ARG A 433 22.92 -8.48 -5.34
CA ARG A 433 23.31 -8.82 -6.71
C ARG A 433 24.30 -9.98 -6.75
N ASP A 434 25.29 -9.97 -5.87
CA ASP A 434 26.38 -10.96 -5.87
C ASP A 434 25.87 -12.35 -5.46
N VAL A 435 24.94 -12.43 -4.49
CA VAL A 435 24.25 -13.68 -4.15
C VAL A 435 23.50 -14.25 -5.36
N LEU A 436 22.75 -13.40 -6.09
CA LEU A 436 22.05 -13.83 -7.32
C LEU A 436 23.02 -14.25 -8.43
N ALA A 437 24.21 -13.66 -8.48
CA ALA A 437 25.24 -14.03 -9.45
C ALA A 437 25.86 -15.40 -9.13
N GLN A 438 26.02 -15.72 -7.84
CA GLN A 438 26.45 -17.04 -7.39
C GLN A 438 25.39 -18.10 -7.69
N GLU A 439 24.12 -17.84 -7.36
CA GLU A 439 23.01 -18.77 -7.65
C GLU A 439 22.85 -19.01 -9.17
N LEU A 440 23.03 -17.96 -9.99
CA LEU A 440 23.08 -18.09 -11.45
C LEU A 440 24.19 -19.03 -11.92
N GLN A 441 25.32 -19.07 -11.23
CA GLN A 441 26.44 -19.93 -11.58
C GLN A 441 26.14 -21.39 -11.23
N GLU A 442 25.58 -21.64 -10.05
CA GLU A 442 25.13 -22.98 -9.63
C GLU A 442 24.10 -23.58 -10.60
N TYR A 443 23.12 -22.77 -11.04
CA TYR A 443 22.13 -23.22 -12.03
C TYR A 443 22.72 -23.45 -13.44
N ARG A 444 23.83 -22.79 -13.80
CA ARG A 444 24.53 -23.08 -15.07
C ARG A 444 25.27 -24.41 -15.00
N GLU A 445 25.93 -24.70 -13.89
CA GLU A 445 26.58 -25.98 -13.65
C GLU A 445 25.56 -27.12 -13.64
N LEU A 446 24.41 -26.92 -13.00
CA LEU A 446 23.29 -27.85 -13.06
C LEU A 446 22.77 -28.04 -14.50
N GLN A 447 22.70 -26.96 -15.29
CA GLN A 447 22.28 -27.05 -16.70
C GLN A 447 23.23 -27.92 -17.52
N GLU A 448 24.54 -27.78 -17.32
CA GLU A 448 25.56 -28.60 -17.98
C GLU A 448 25.40 -30.07 -17.58
N LEU A 449 25.26 -30.36 -16.29
CA LEU A 449 25.05 -31.71 -15.78
C LEU A 449 23.78 -32.38 -16.36
N ILE A 450 22.65 -31.66 -16.39
CA ILE A 450 21.40 -32.17 -16.98
C ILE A 450 21.57 -32.45 -18.48
N ASN A 451 22.36 -31.63 -19.18
CA ASN A 451 22.63 -31.85 -20.60
C ASN A 451 23.50 -33.09 -20.85
N GLU A 452 24.51 -33.35 -20.02
CA GLU A 452 25.33 -34.56 -20.07
C GLU A 452 24.51 -35.82 -19.78
N LEU A 453 23.67 -35.78 -18.74
CA LEU A 453 22.75 -36.88 -18.41
C LEU A 453 21.76 -37.14 -19.56
N GLY A 454 21.28 -36.09 -20.22
CA GLY A 454 20.40 -36.22 -21.37
C GLY A 454 21.01 -36.90 -22.60
N GLN A 455 22.33 -36.84 -22.79
CA GLN A 455 23.01 -37.56 -23.88
C GLN A 455 23.08 -39.08 -23.64
N ASN A 456 22.92 -39.51 -22.38
CA ASN A 456 22.97 -40.91 -21.95
C ASN A 456 21.67 -41.37 -21.27
N SER A 457 20.55 -40.69 -21.56
CA SER A 457 19.24 -40.94 -20.95
C SER A 457 18.79 -42.40 -21.17
N GLY A 458 18.29 -43.04 -20.11
CA GLY A 458 17.81 -44.43 -20.12
C GLY A 458 18.91 -45.50 -20.15
N LYS A 459 20.19 -45.10 -19.98
CA LYS A 459 21.31 -46.04 -19.83
C LYS A 459 21.81 -46.07 -18.40
N CYS A 460 22.37 -47.21 -18.01
CA CYS A 460 23.00 -47.38 -16.72
C CYS A 460 24.21 -46.46 -16.55
N LEU A 461 24.21 -45.63 -15.51
CA LEU A 461 25.29 -44.70 -15.16
C LEU A 461 26.09 -45.25 -13.96
N ASN A 462 27.41 -45.34 -14.10
CA ASN A 462 28.30 -45.59 -12.96
C ASN A 462 28.95 -44.27 -12.57
N THR A 463 28.74 -43.82 -11.32
CA THR A 463 29.27 -42.55 -10.82
C THR A 463 29.85 -42.69 -9.41
N LEU A 464 30.62 -41.72 -8.97
CA LEU A 464 31.08 -41.57 -7.58
C LEU A 464 30.18 -40.56 -6.89
N MET A 465 29.44 -40.98 -5.87
CA MET A 465 28.56 -40.12 -5.09
C MET A 465 29.24 -39.75 -3.78
N ASP A 466 29.35 -38.45 -3.50
CA ASP A 466 29.77 -37.95 -2.19
C ASP A 466 28.60 -38.13 -1.21
N ILE A 467 28.86 -38.79 -0.08
CA ILE A 467 27.87 -39.04 0.98
C ILE A 467 28.15 -38.17 2.23
N GLY A 468 29.04 -37.19 2.13
CA GLY A 468 29.41 -36.26 3.19
C GLY A 468 30.90 -36.29 3.50
N GLU A 469 31.45 -35.15 3.95
CA GLU A 469 32.86 -35.00 4.35
C GLU A 469 33.87 -35.51 3.30
N ARG A 470 33.54 -35.41 2.01
CA ARG A 470 34.33 -35.89 0.86
C ARG A 470 34.51 -37.41 0.80
N PHE A 471 33.66 -38.19 1.45
CA PHE A 471 33.64 -39.63 1.31
C PHE A 471 32.81 -40.04 0.09
N HIS A 472 33.45 -40.73 -0.84
CA HIS A 472 32.82 -41.10 -2.11
C HIS A 472 32.54 -42.59 -2.17
N VAL A 473 31.34 -42.97 -2.62
CA VAL A 473 30.95 -44.35 -2.91
C VAL A 473 30.66 -44.53 -4.39
N ARG A 474 31.01 -45.71 -4.94
CA ARG A 474 30.64 -46.05 -6.32
C ARG A 474 29.15 -46.39 -6.36
N ALA A 475 28.39 -45.57 -7.04
CA ALA A 475 26.97 -45.76 -7.27
C ALA A 475 26.74 -46.22 -8.72
N LYS A 476 25.83 -47.20 -8.88
CA LYS A 476 25.32 -47.65 -10.18
C LYS A 476 23.86 -47.27 -10.26
N VAL A 477 23.53 -46.33 -11.13
CA VAL A 477 22.16 -45.87 -11.40
C VAL A 477 21.65 -46.64 -12.61
N PRO A 478 20.69 -47.57 -12.46
CA PRO A 478 20.25 -48.43 -13.56
C PRO A 478 19.42 -47.69 -14.61
N ASP A 479 18.70 -46.65 -14.21
CA ASP A 479 17.84 -45.83 -15.06
C ASP A 479 17.99 -44.34 -14.70
N THR A 480 18.26 -43.52 -15.71
CA THR A 480 18.46 -42.07 -15.62
C THR A 480 17.30 -41.27 -16.24
N SER A 481 16.18 -41.94 -16.53
CA SER A 481 15.00 -41.32 -17.14
C SER A 481 14.34 -40.28 -16.23
N LEU A 482 14.44 -40.47 -14.92
CA LEU A 482 14.01 -39.54 -13.88
C LEU A 482 15.21 -39.12 -13.04
N ILE A 483 15.27 -37.83 -12.72
CA ILE A 483 16.26 -37.26 -11.81
C ILE A 483 15.56 -36.48 -10.72
N THR A 484 16.21 -36.42 -9.56
CA THR A 484 15.77 -35.60 -8.46
C THR A 484 16.56 -34.31 -8.48
N VAL A 485 15.88 -33.18 -8.61
CA VAL A 485 16.50 -31.84 -8.58
C VAL A 485 16.16 -31.19 -7.24
N ASP A 486 17.19 -30.78 -6.50
CA ASP A 486 17.04 -29.89 -5.36
C ASP A 486 16.62 -28.51 -5.87
N ILE A 487 15.44 -28.06 -5.47
CA ILE A 487 14.88 -26.75 -5.83
C ILE A 487 14.97 -25.76 -4.66
N GLY A 488 15.77 -26.09 -3.64
CA GLY A 488 15.98 -25.32 -2.42
C GLY A 488 15.16 -25.84 -1.23
N LEU A 489 15.55 -25.41 -0.03
CA LEU A 489 14.85 -25.71 1.24
C LEU A 489 14.69 -27.22 1.51
N ASN A 490 15.63 -28.04 1.05
CA ASN A 490 15.59 -29.49 1.16
C ASN A 490 14.41 -30.14 0.38
N PHE A 491 13.75 -29.39 -0.52
CA PHE A 491 12.74 -29.94 -1.41
C PHE A 491 13.38 -30.47 -2.68
N HIS A 492 13.04 -31.72 -2.94
CA HIS A 492 13.62 -32.52 -3.99
C HIS A 492 12.48 -32.95 -4.91
N VAL A 493 12.48 -32.45 -6.15
CA VAL A 493 11.43 -32.77 -7.12
C VAL A 493 11.96 -33.78 -8.12
N GLU A 494 11.25 -34.89 -8.24
CA GLU A 494 11.51 -35.88 -9.28
C GLU A 494 10.94 -35.38 -10.61
N MET A 495 11.77 -35.38 -11.65
CA MET A 495 11.42 -34.85 -12.95
C MET A 495 12.17 -35.58 -14.07
N THR A 496 11.58 -35.64 -15.26
CA THR A 496 12.28 -36.14 -16.44
C THR A 496 13.39 -35.16 -16.84
N ILE A 497 14.40 -35.65 -17.59
CA ILE A 497 15.47 -34.79 -18.11
C ILE A 497 14.93 -33.60 -18.93
N SER A 498 13.84 -33.81 -19.68
CA SER A 498 13.22 -32.72 -20.47
C SER A 498 12.52 -31.69 -19.60
N GLU A 499 11.84 -32.11 -18.53
CA GLU A 499 11.23 -31.19 -17.56
C GLU A 499 12.31 -30.42 -16.79
N ALA A 500 13.37 -31.10 -16.34
CA ALA A 500 14.49 -30.47 -15.65
C ALA A 500 15.19 -29.41 -16.51
N ARG A 501 15.42 -29.71 -17.79
CA ARG A 501 16.01 -28.74 -18.74
C ARG A 501 15.13 -27.50 -18.90
N LYS A 502 13.81 -27.68 -18.98
CA LYS A 502 12.85 -26.57 -19.10
C LYS A 502 12.80 -25.75 -17.81
N PHE A 503 12.78 -26.41 -16.66
CA PHE A 503 12.83 -25.78 -15.34
C PHE A 503 14.08 -24.90 -15.20
N VAL A 504 15.27 -25.47 -15.39
CA VAL A 504 16.54 -24.74 -15.27
C VAL A 504 16.65 -23.59 -16.26
N GLN A 505 16.21 -23.74 -17.51
CA GLN A 505 16.21 -22.62 -18.48
C GLN A 505 15.32 -21.46 -18.04
N GLN A 506 14.11 -21.74 -17.56
CA GLN A 506 13.20 -20.68 -17.08
C GLN A 506 13.77 -20.02 -15.81
N HIS A 507 14.38 -20.80 -14.92
CA HIS A 507 14.99 -20.29 -13.72
C HIS A 507 16.21 -19.39 -14.02
N LEU A 508 17.06 -19.77 -14.96
CA LEU A 508 18.19 -18.96 -15.43
C LEU A 508 17.73 -17.62 -16.03
N LEU A 509 16.63 -17.60 -16.81
CA LEU A 509 16.04 -16.37 -17.33
C LEU A 509 15.57 -15.46 -16.20
N TYR A 510 14.81 -16.02 -15.25
CA TYR A 510 14.30 -15.28 -14.10
C TYR A 510 15.42 -14.69 -13.24
N LEU A 511 16.41 -15.49 -12.84
CA LEU A 511 17.55 -15.02 -12.06
C LEU A 511 18.37 -13.97 -12.82
N THR A 512 18.51 -14.12 -14.14
CA THR A 512 19.18 -13.14 -15.01
C THR A 512 18.46 -11.79 -14.99
N GLU A 513 17.12 -11.78 -15.14
CA GLU A 513 16.32 -10.56 -15.04
C GLU A 513 16.40 -9.92 -13.66
N LYS A 514 16.29 -10.72 -12.60
CA LYS A 514 16.36 -10.25 -11.21
C LYS A 514 17.73 -9.62 -10.91
N ARG A 515 18.82 -10.30 -11.29
CA ARG A 515 20.18 -9.75 -11.19
C ARG A 515 20.32 -8.46 -11.98
N ASN A 516 19.79 -8.40 -13.21
CA ASN A 516 19.84 -7.18 -14.04
C ASN A 516 19.10 -5.99 -13.40
N LYS A 517 17.95 -6.23 -12.77
CA LYS A 517 17.23 -5.20 -12.00
C LYS A 517 18.07 -4.68 -10.83
N TRP A 518 18.70 -5.57 -10.05
CA TRP A 518 19.59 -5.15 -8.97
C TRP A 518 20.85 -4.44 -9.47
N GLN A 519 21.41 -4.86 -10.61
CA GLN A 519 22.53 -4.18 -11.26
C GLN A 519 22.12 -2.77 -11.74
N GLN A 520 20.91 -2.59 -12.25
CA GLN A 520 20.38 -1.28 -12.61
C GLN A 520 20.18 -0.41 -11.37
N LYS A 521 19.58 -0.95 -10.31
CA LYS A 521 19.39 -0.22 -9.05
C LYS A 521 20.73 0.18 -8.40
N ALA A 522 21.75 -0.67 -8.51
CA ALA A 522 23.11 -0.34 -8.08
C ALA A 522 23.68 0.86 -8.85
N ARG A 523 23.45 0.92 -10.17
CA ARG A 523 23.86 2.07 -11.00
C ARG A 523 23.12 3.34 -10.61
N GLU A 524 21.81 3.29 -10.45
CA GLU A 524 20.98 4.43 -10.05
C GLU A 524 21.41 5.00 -8.68
N VAL A 525 21.61 4.13 -7.68
CA VAL A 525 22.09 4.57 -6.36
C VAL A 525 23.52 5.09 -6.43
N SER A 526 24.40 4.48 -7.23
CA SER A 526 25.77 4.98 -7.44
C SER A 526 25.78 6.35 -8.14
N GLU A 527 24.87 6.60 -9.09
CA GLU A 527 24.70 7.90 -9.74
C GLU A 527 24.19 8.94 -8.75
N HIS A 528 23.23 8.60 -7.90
CA HIS A 528 22.75 9.47 -6.83
C HIS A 528 23.85 9.80 -5.81
N VAL A 529 24.68 8.83 -5.41
CA VAL A 529 25.85 9.08 -4.55
C VAL A 529 26.78 10.10 -5.21
N ASN A 530 27.10 9.91 -6.50
CA ASN A 530 27.98 10.83 -7.23
C ASN A 530 27.37 12.23 -7.40
N LEU A 531 26.07 12.32 -7.67
CA LEU A 531 25.35 13.58 -7.80
C LEU A 531 25.37 14.35 -6.46
N VAL A 532 25.07 13.68 -5.36
CA VAL A 532 25.05 14.32 -4.02
C VAL A 532 26.45 14.73 -3.60
N ILE A 533 27.49 13.92 -3.88
CA ILE A 533 28.89 14.31 -3.65
C ILE A 533 29.26 15.55 -4.48
N ALA A 534 28.85 15.61 -5.75
CA ALA A 534 29.09 16.78 -6.60
C ALA A 534 28.35 18.03 -6.10
N SER A 535 27.11 17.89 -5.61
CA SER A 535 26.36 18.99 -4.98
C SER A 535 27.00 19.46 -3.67
N ILE A 536 27.52 18.54 -2.84
CA ILE A 536 28.29 18.88 -1.64
C ILE A 536 29.55 19.68 -2.01
N GLN A 537 30.27 19.27 -3.06
CA GLN A 537 31.46 19.98 -3.55
C GLN A 537 31.13 21.38 -4.09
N GLN A 538 30.01 21.55 -4.81
CA GLN A 538 29.55 22.86 -5.29
C GLN A 538 29.12 23.79 -4.14
N LEU A 539 28.41 23.27 -3.15
CA LEU A 539 27.99 24.04 -1.97
C LEU A 539 29.19 24.45 -1.09
N ALA A 540 30.21 23.59 -0.99
CA ALA A 540 31.45 23.91 -0.28
C ALA A 540 32.31 24.95 -1.00
N ALA A 541 32.19 25.08 -2.34
CA ALA A 541 32.90 26.08 -3.14
C ALA A 541 32.23 27.47 -3.17
N LEU A 542 31.01 27.58 -2.64
CA LEU A 542 30.24 28.83 -2.52
C LEU A 542 30.33 29.45 -1.12
N GLN A 543 31.06 28.80 -0.21
CA GLN A 543 31.54 29.33 1.08
C GLN A 543 32.95 29.87 0.92
#